data_AF-A0AAV2HNJ7-F1
#
_entry.id   AF-A0AAV2HNJ7-F1
#
_cell.length_a   1.000
_cell.length_b   1.000
_cell.length_c   1.000
_cell.angle_alpha   90.00
_cell.angle_beta   90.00
_cell.angle_gamma   90.00
#
_symmetry.space_group_name_H-M   'P 1'
#
loop_
_entity.id
_entity.type
_entity.pdbx_description
1 polymer ?
#
loop_
_entity_poly.entity_id
_entity_poly.type
_entity_poly.pdbx_seq_one_letter_code
_entity_poly.pdbx_strand_id
1 'polypeptide(L)'
;MADSKPSDPDTVAMAHSKPSGPDTVAMADSKTSDPDTVAMADSKTSDPDTVAMAHSKPSGPDTVDMADSKPSDPDTVAMANKVKKSQGPYEIEVTFGGEADLHKHFTSCEKNPRHEGFIPVENFTVEHLPECYRDSNLIFDTIKALASITVLIKGGFISKGRSKEDKEGHPYHLSHCGGTSISSRGTGKLTHIRINKEEDDKECPCRDCKEKSTPLKTWGFLSVFTAKHVIFDDSEAAAATFEMNYELGGETVTKTIEGACLEDSGTDTDWCRVVCPLHDIEFVRLVDKQLIVRYEDMHREVFRRYYKSRDDEKMVVIVSHPHGCKKQISVGRWVEREMTLQAFFQTWTKYTYTASTCCGSSGAPVYIVKPWFSNHSHWGSHDGTNKTNFSGVHFD
;
A
#
# COMPACT_ATOMS: atom_id res chain seq x y z
N MET A 1 62.18 5.80 -5.16
CA MET A 1 62.18 7.04 -4.34
C MET A 1 61.18 8.00 -4.97
N ALA A 2 60.36 8.63 -4.12
CA ALA A 2 59.30 9.61 -4.38
C ALA A 2 57.88 9.05 -4.15
N ASP A 3 57.55 8.89 -2.87
CA ASP A 3 56.19 8.81 -2.35
C ASP A 3 55.49 10.17 -2.50
N SER A 4 54.28 10.17 -3.04
CA SER A 4 53.38 11.33 -3.04
C SER A 4 52.13 10.98 -2.23
N LYS A 5 52.09 11.53 -1.02
CA LYS A 5 50.96 11.49 -0.08
C LYS A 5 49.98 12.62 -0.43
N PRO A 6 48.66 12.39 -0.49
CA PRO A 6 47.71 13.47 -0.66
C PRO A 6 47.40 14.15 0.69
N SER A 7 47.25 15.47 0.61
CA SER A 7 46.95 16.44 1.65
C SER A 7 45.47 16.45 2.06
N ASP A 8 45.21 16.55 3.37
CA ASP A 8 43.91 16.83 4.00
C ASP A 8 43.34 18.21 3.61
N PRO A 9 42.00 18.35 3.53
CA PRO A 9 41.34 19.65 3.61
C PRO A 9 40.59 19.85 4.93
N ASP A 10 41.06 20.87 5.66
CA ASP A 10 40.38 21.86 6.48
C ASP A 10 38.99 21.57 7.10
N THR A 11 39.04 21.43 8.44
CA THR A 11 37.93 21.62 9.38
C THR A 11 37.37 23.05 9.34
N VAL A 12 36.10 23.20 8.96
CA VAL A 12 35.33 24.45 9.16
C VAL A 12 34.36 24.27 10.32
N ALA A 13 34.58 25.03 11.39
CA ALA A 13 33.70 25.10 12.55
C ALA A 13 32.45 25.93 12.23
N MET A 14 31.26 25.34 12.38
CA MET A 14 29.99 26.09 12.35
C MET A 14 29.60 26.53 13.77
N ALA A 15 29.48 27.85 13.93
CA ALA A 15 28.99 28.50 15.14
C ALA A 15 27.47 28.31 15.27
N HIS A 16 27.02 27.96 16.47
CA HIS A 16 25.60 27.87 16.83
C HIS A 16 25.03 29.25 17.19
N SER A 17 24.11 29.76 16.38
CA SER A 17 23.23 30.88 16.74
C SER A 17 21.86 30.32 17.21
N LYS A 18 21.52 30.58 18.48
CA LYS A 18 20.20 30.34 19.06
C LYS A 18 19.16 31.28 18.44
N PRO A 19 17.93 30.82 18.17
CA PRO A 19 16.76 31.69 18.15
C PRO A 19 16.05 31.68 19.50
N SER A 20 15.74 32.89 19.94
CA SER A 20 14.83 33.32 20.99
C SER A 20 13.43 32.69 20.90
N GLY A 21 12.85 32.38 22.07
CA GLY A 21 11.51 31.80 22.19
C GLY A 21 10.38 32.77 21.85
N PRO A 22 9.15 32.29 21.64
CA PRO A 22 8.00 33.14 21.42
C PRO A 22 7.20 33.39 22.70
N ASP A 23 6.70 34.61 22.76
CA ASP A 23 5.88 35.24 23.78
C ASP A 23 4.56 34.50 24.07
N THR A 24 4.20 34.53 25.35
CA THR A 24 2.91 34.11 25.90
C THR A 24 1.79 35.05 25.45
N VAL A 25 0.73 34.51 24.85
CA VAL A 25 -0.56 35.18 24.71
C VAL A 25 -1.63 34.31 25.36
N ALA A 26 -2.22 34.83 26.43
CA ALA A 26 -3.32 34.22 27.17
C ALA A 26 -4.61 34.29 26.34
N MET A 27 -5.32 33.18 26.22
CA MET A 27 -6.70 33.12 25.74
C MET A 27 -7.61 32.76 26.92
N ALA A 28 -8.62 33.59 27.11
CA ALA A 28 -9.55 33.56 28.22
C ALA A 28 -10.59 32.44 28.10
N ASP A 29 -10.95 31.90 29.25
CA ASP A 29 -12.07 30.99 29.48
C ASP A 29 -13.41 31.59 29.04
N SER A 30 -14.24 30.78 28.38
CA SER A 30 -15.70 30.95 28.44
C SER A 30 -16.36 29.58 28.61
N LYS A 31 -17.05 29.43 29.74
CA LYS A 31 -17.90 28.30 30.11
C LYS A 31 -19.35 28.58 29.70
N THR A 32 -20.14 27.50 29.70
CA THR A 32 -21.61 27.38 29.79
C THR A 32 -22.35 27.55 28.45
N SER A 33 -23.35 26.76 28.06
CA SER A 33 -24.27 25.84 28.76
C SER A 33 -25.13 25.06 27.74
N ASP A 34 -25.40 23.78 28.02
CA ASP A 34 -26.63 23.04 27.66
C ASP A 34 -27.34 22.72 29.00
N PRO A 35 -28.66 22.38 29.08
CA PRO A 35 -29.46 21.64 28.09
C PRO A 35 -30.92 22.13 27.93
N ASP A 36 -31.71 21.52 27.02
CA ASP A 36 -33.15 21.33 27.27
C ASP A 36 -33.74 20.14 26.50
N THR A 37 -34.37 19.25 27.27
CA THR A 37 -35.25 18.15 26.88
C THR A 37 -36.71 18.58 26.93
N VAL A 38 -37.53 18.21 25.93
CA VAL A 38 -39.00 18.13 26.09
C VAL A 38 -39.54 16.90 25.35
N ALA A 39 -40.42 16.17 26.04
CA ALA A 39 -41.08 14.94 25.61
C ALA A 39 -42.59 15.14 25.33
N MET A 40 -43.19 14.09 24.75
CA MET A 40 -44.62 13.71 24.72
C MET A 40 -45.52 14.32 23.62
N ALA A 41 -46.09 13.46 22.75
CA ALA A 41 -47.45 12.95 22.94
C ALA A 41 -47.89 11.96 21.83
N ASP A 42 -48.53 10.88 22.27
CA ASP A 42 -49.28 9.86 21.52
C ASP A 42 -50.55 10.38 20.82
N SER A 43 -50.96 9.71 19.75
CA SER A 43 -52.38 9.36 19.55
C SER A 43 -52.58 8.19 18.58
N LYS A 44 -53.41 7.23 19.01
CA LYS A 44 -53.80 5.95 18.40
C LYS A 44 -54.85 6.05 17.28
N THR A 45 -55.09 4.88 16.67
CA THR A 45 -56.32 4.30 16.04
C THR A 45 -56.26 4.24 14.49
N SER A 46 -56.66 3.18 13.77
CA SER A 46 -57.33 1.89 14.05
C SER A 46 -57.37 1.05 12.74
N ASP A 47 -57.15 -0.27 12.84
CA ASP A 47 -57.56 -1.33 11.88
C ASP A 47 -59.04 -1.74 12.11
N PRO A 48 -59.69 -2.69 11.37
CA PRO A 48 -59.33 -3.41 10.11
C PRO A 48 -60.52 -3.47 9.11
N ASP A 49 -60.37 -4.16 7.96
CA ASP A 49 -61.45 -5.01 7.42
C ASP A 49 -60.94 -6.12 6.48
N THR A 50 -61.52 -7.31 6.65
CA THR A 50 -61.28 -8.56 5.89
C THR A 50 -62.60 -9.01 5.25
N VAL A 51 -62.58 -9.43 3.98
CA VAL A 51 -63.65 -10.27 3.38
C VAL A 51 -63.04 -11.30 2.43
N ALA A 52 -63.53 -12.54 2.52
CA ALA A 52 -63.10 -13.74 1.80
C ALA A 52 -64.18 -14.30 0.86
N MET A 53 -63.81 -15.36 0.10
CA MET A 53 -64.61 -16.32 -0.72
C MET A 53 -64.86 -15.95 -2.20
N ALA A 54 -64.87 -16.86 -3.19
CA ALA A 54 -64.55 -18.29 -3.31
C ALA A 54 -64.48 -18.74 -4.81
N HIS A 55 -63.76 -19.85 -5.02
CA HIS A 55 -63.64 -20.85 -6.10
C HIS A 55 -64.41 -20.80 -7.45
N SER A 56 -63.66 -21.11 -8.54
CA SER A 56 -64.01 -22.13 -9.55
C SER A 56 -62.82 -22.50 -10.47
N LYS A 57 -62.59 -23.81 -10.69
CA LYS A 57 -61.76 -24.50 -11.73
C LYS A 57 -62.71 -25.51 -12.45
N PRO A 58 -62.39 -26.27 -13.54
CA PRO A 58 -61.13 -26.43 -14.31
C PRO A 58 -61.25 -26.64 -15.86
N SER A 59 -60.12 -26.62 -16.57
CA SER A 59 -59.83 -27.44 -17.78
C SER A 59 -58.34 -27.31 -18.20
N GLY A 60 -57.64 -28.44 -18.47
CA GLY A 60 -56.22 -28.53 -18.87
C GLY A 60 -55.97 -28.42 -20.40
N PRO A 61 -54.83 -28.87 -20.98
CA PRO A 61 -53.69 -29.60 -20.40
C PRO A 61 -52.28 -28.99 -20.64
N ASP A 62 -51.33 -29.51 -19.86
CA ASP A 62 -49.86 -29.52 -19.94
C ASP A 62 -49.13 -28.79 -21.10
N THR A 63 -48.45 -27.71 -20.73
CA THR A 63 -47.16 -27.35 -21.35
C THR A 63 -46.12 -27.25 -20.25
N VAL A 64 -45.04 -28.00 -20.46
CA VAL A 64 -43.80 -27.99 -19.67
C VAL A 64 -43.28 -26.56 -19.49
N ASP A 65 -43.48 -25.99 -18.31
CA ASP A 65 -42.70 -24.81 -17.90
C ASP A 65 -41.30 -25.30 -17.58
N MET A 66 -40.39 -25.13 -18.55
CA MET A 66 -38.97 -25.05 -18.25
C MET A 66 -38.83 -23.95 -17.20
N ALA A 67 -38.46 -24.37 -15.99
CA ALA A 67 -38.03 -23.46 -14.97
C ALA A 67 -37.03 -22.49 -15.61
N ASP A 68 -37.38 -21.20 -15.59
CA ASP A 68 -36.43 -20.10 -15.72
C ASP A 68 -35.39 -20.27 -14.62
N SER A 69 -34.39 -21.10 -14.90
CA SER A 69 -33.14 -21.12 -14.18
C SER A 69 -32.52 -19.77 -14.42
N LYS A 70 -32.82 -18.84 -13.51
CA LYS A 70 -32.01 -17.64 -13.26
C LYS A 70 -30.55 -18.05 -13.45
N PRO A 71 -29.78 -17.39 -14.34
CA PRO A 71 -28.38 -17.73 -14.50
C PRO A 71 -27.75 -17.69 -13.12
N SER A 72 -27.21 -18.83 -12.69
CA SER A 72 -26.44 -18.89 -11.45
C SER A 72 -25.39 -17.79 -11.52
N ASP A 73 -25.38 -16.90 -10.51
CA ASP A 73 -24.35 -15.87 -10.41
C ASP A 73 -22.99 -16.54 -10.67
N PRO A 74 -22.18 -16.02 -11.62
CA PRO A 74 -20.91 -16.63 -11.93
C PRO A 74 -20.08 -16.75 -10.65
N ASP A 75 -19.44 -17.89 -10.43
CA ASP A 75 -18.53 -18.08 -9.31
C ASP A 75 -17.32 -17.14 -9.47
N THR A 76 -17.44 -15.96 -8.90
CA THR A 76 -16.49 -14.85 -9.01
C THR A 76 -15.13 -15.20 -8.39
N VAL A 77 -15.12 -16.07 -7.36
CA VAL A 77 -13.91 -16.63 -6.76
C VAL A 77 -13.21 -17.58 -7.72
N ALA A 78 -13.95 -18.47 -8.37
CA ALA A 78 -13.37 -19.36 -9.38
C ALA A 78 -12.78 -18.58 -10.57
N MET A 79 -13.46 -17.51 -11.01
CA MET A 79 -12.95 -16.61 -12.05
C MET A 79 -11.65 -15.93 -11.63
N ALA A 80 -11.60 -15.35 -10.43
CA ALA A 80 -10.40 -14.74 -9.88
C ALA A 80 -9.24 -15.75 -9.76
N ASN A 81 -9.51 -16.96 -9.28
CA ASN A 81 -8.52 -18.03 -9.16
C ASN A 81 -7.99 -18.48 -10.52
N LYS A 82 -8.83 -18.52 -11.56
CA LYS A 82 -8.40 -18.83 -12.93
C LYS A 82 -7.44 -17.76 -13.45
N VAL A 83 -7.77 -16.49 -13.26
CA VAL A 83 -6.88 -15.37 -13.62
C VAL A 83 -5.57 -15.48 -12.85
N LYS A 84 -5.63 -15.70 -11.53
CA LYS A 84 -4.45 -15.83 -10.66
C LYS A 84 -3.49 -16.94 -11.09
N LYS A 85 -4.01 -18.11 -11.50
CA LYS A 85 -3.19 -19.23 -11.99
C LYS A 85 -2.42 -18.93 -13.28
N SER A 86 -2.84 -17.92 -14.04
CA SER A 86 -2.20 -17.52 -15.30
C SER A 86 -1.19 -16.36 -15.17
N GLN A 87 -0.86 -15.96 -13.94
CA GLN A 87 -0.08 -14.75 -13.64
C GLN A 87 1.45 -14.89 -13.77
N GLY A 88 1.96 -16.10 -14.06
CA GLY A 88 3.40 -16.33 -14.08
C GLY A 88 4.02 -16.18 -12.68
N PRO A 89 5.28 -15.72 -12.56
CA PRO A 89 5.96 -15.59 -11.28
C PRO A 89 5.55 -14.35 -10.47
N TYR A 90 4.80 -13.42 -11.07
CA TYR A 90 4.33 -12.18 -10.44
C TYR A 90 2.93 -12.38 -9.87
N GLU A 91 2.74 -12.17 -8.56
CA GLU A 91 1.44 -12.33 -7.92
C GLU A 91 0.71 -10.98 -7.82
N ILE A 92 -0.58 -10.92 -8.17
CA ILE A 92 -1.48 -9.81 -7.80
C ILE A 92 -2.79 -10.41 -7.33
N GLU A 93 -3.44 -9.77 -6.36
CA GLU A 93 -4.79 -10.17 -6.00
C GLU A 93 -5.78 -9.60 -7.03
N VAL A 94 -6.73 -10.43 -7.47
CA VAL A 94 -7.80 -10.06 -8.40
C VAL A 94 -9.14 -10.41 -7.76
N THR A 95 -10.14 -9.55 -7.91
CA THR A 95 -11.50 -9.79 -7.42
C THR A 95 -12.55 -9.38 -8.44
N PHE A 96 -13.61 -10.18 -8.54
CA PHE A 96 -14.80 -9.90 -9.34
C PHE A 96 -16.04 -9.61 -8.47
N GLY A 97 -16.09 -10.14 -7.24
CA GLY A 97 -17.16 -9.89 -6.26
C GLY A 97 -16.80 -8.89 -5.15
N GLY A 98 -15.76 -8.07 -5.34
CA GLY A 98 -15.35 -7.05 -4.38
C GLY A 98 -14.79 -7.63 -3.07
N GLU A 99 -15.08 -6.99 -1.94
CA GLU A 99 -14.51 -7.32 -0.63
C GLU A 99 -14.88 -8.72 -0.12
N ALA A 100 -16.10 -9.18 -0.39
CA ALA A 100 -16.55 -10.52 0.02
C ALA A 100 -15.65 -11.62 -0.57
N ASP A 101 -15.23 -11.46 -1.83
CA ASP A 101 -14.32 -12.40 -2.46
C ASP A 101 -12.90 -12.30 -1.93
N LEU A 102 -12.43 -11.09 -1.59
CA LEU A 102 -11.12 -10.91 -0.95
C LEU A 102 -11.05 -11.68 0.37
N HIS A 103 -12.10 -11.61 1.19
CA HIS A 103 -12.20 -12.38 2.42
C HIS A 103 -12.23 -13.89 2.17
N LYS A 104 -12.94 -14.37 1.14
CA LYS A 104 -12.91 -15.79 0.76
C LYS A 104 -11.49 -16.22 0.36
N HIS A 105 -10.83 -15.46 -0.52
CA HIS A 105 -9.44 -15.72 -0.93
C HIS A 105 -8.47 -15.74 0.25
N PHE A 106 -8.66 -14.84 1.21
CA PHE A 106 -7.91 -14.83 2.47
C PHE A 106 -8.15 -16.13 3.25
N THR A 107 -9.40 -16.51 3.51
CA THR A 107 -9.68 -17.73 4.27
C THR A 107 -9.24 -19.02 3.58
N SER A 108 -9.22 -19.04 2.24
CA SER A 108 -8.84 -20.20 1.44
C SER A 108 -7.40 -20.15 0.91
N CYS A 109 -6.53 -19.32 1.50
CA CYS A 109 -5.17 -19.15 1.00
C CYS A 109 -4.34 -20.42 1.18
N GLU A 110 -3.88 -21.00 0.07
CA GLU A 110 -3.01 -22.17 0.07
C GLU A 110 -1.55 -21.83 0.38
N LYS A 111 -1.12 -20.59 0.14
CA LYS A 111 0.26 -20.15 0.29
C LYS A 111 0.65 -19.93 1.75
N ASN A 112 -0.25 -19.30 2.51
CA ASN A 112 -0.12 -19.14 3.96
C ASN A 112 -1.43 -19.59 4.62
N PRO A 113 -1.61 -20.90 4.82
CA PRO A 113 -2.82 -21.42 5.44
C PRO A 113 -3.07 -20.74 6.79
N ARG A 114 -4.29 -20.19 6.97
CA ARG A 114 -4.72 -19.46 8.18
C ARG A 114 -3.93 -18.17 8.48
N HIS A 115 -3.01 -17.77 7.60
CA HIS A 115 -2.21 -16.55 7.74
C HIS A 115 -1.50 -16.42 9.10
N GLU A 116 -1.04 -17.53 9.70
CA GLU A 116 -0.43 -17.53 11.05
C GLU A 116 0.82 -16.63 11.16
N GLY A 117 1.54 -16.43 10.06
CA GLY A 117 2.71 -15.53 9.98
C GLY A 117 2.37 -14.05 9.77
N PHE A 118 1.09 -13.69 9.72
CA PHE A 118 0.64 -12.31 9.58
C PHE A 118 -0.02 -11.80 10.86
N ILE A 119 0.43 -10.65 11.33
CA ILE A 119 0.00 -9.99 12.55
C ILE A 119 -0.76 -8.73 12.16
N PRO A 120 -2.06 -8.57 12.51
CA PRO A 120 -2.76 -7.31 12.33
C PRO A 120 -1.99 -6.15 12.97
N VAL A 121 -1.93 -5.00 12.31
CA VAL A 121 -1.12 -3.85 12.75
C VAL A 121 -1.50 -3.38 14.16
N GLU A 122 -2.78 -3.48 14.51
CA GLU A 122 -3.35 -3.20 15.82
C GLU A 122 -2.89 -4.18 16.91
N ASN A 123 -2.52 -5.40 16.53
CA ASN A 123 -2.09 -6.46 17.44
C ASN A 123 -0.57 -6.61 17.50
N PHE A 124 0.17 -5.88 16.66
CA PHE A 124 1.62 -5.92 16.65
C PHE A 124 2.18 -5.28 17.92
N THR A 125 3.09 -5.99 18.57
CA THR A 125 3.74 -5.60 19.84
C THR A 125 5.23 -5.90 19.77
N VAL A 126 6.03 -5.31 20.67
CA VAL A 126 7.47 -5.55 20.78
C VAL A 126 7.84 -7.03 20.94
N GLU A 127 6.95 -7.86 21.50
CA GLU A 127 7.20 -9.29 21.71
C GLU A 127 7.24 -10.11 20.42
N HIS A 128 6.73 -9.55 19.32
CA HIS A 128 6.83 -10.16 17.99
C HIS A 128 8.21 -9.98 17.34
N LEU A 129 9.10 -9.17 17.95
CA LEU A 129 10.44 -8.92 17.44
C LEU A 129 11.47 -9.90 18.02
N PRO A 130 12.62 -10.12 17.36
CA PRO A 130 13.77 -10.81 17.99
C PRO A 130 14.22 -10.08 19.26
N GLU A 131 14.71 -10.84 20.25
CA GLU A 131 15.03 -10.33 21.60
C GLU A 131 16.00 -9.13 21.58
N CYS A 132 17.01 -9.16 20.71
CA CYS A 132 18.00 -8.08 20.58
C CYS A 132 17.41 -6.75 20.07
N TYR A 133 16.20 -6.76 19.51
CA TYR A 133 15.50 -5.57 19.01
C TYR A 133 14.41 -5.06 19.95
N ARG A 134 14.21 -5.69 21.12
CA ARG A 134 13.17 -5.31 22.10
C ARG A 134 13.62 -4.24 23.11
N ASP A 135 14.91 -3.95 23.16
CA ASP A 135 15.55 -3.18 24.24
C ASP A 135 15.18 -1.69 24.32
N SER A 136 14.66 -1.09 23.26
CA SER A 136 14.44 0.36 23.18
C SER A 136 13.13 0.80 22.54
N ASN A 137 12.25 -0.15 22.19
CA ASN A 137 11.07 0.06 21.33
C ASN A 137 11.35 0.71 19.96
N LEU A 138 12.59 1.10 19.66
CA LEU A 138 12.95 1.85 18.46
C LEU A 138 12.57 1.11 17.18
N ILE A 139 12.87 -0.19 17.09
CA ILE A 139 12.50 -1.03 15.95
C ILE A 139 10.97 -1.17 15.85
N PHE A 140 10.31 -1.43 16.98
CA PHE A 140 8.86 -1.52 17.06
C PHE A 140 8.18 -0.25 16.53
N ASP A 141 8.59 0.91 17.04
CA ASP A 141 8.05 2.19 16.63
C ASP A 141 8.40 2.51 15.17
N THR A 142 9.56 2.10 14.68
CA THR A 142 9.96 2.27 13.27
C THR A 142 9.07 1.46 12.34
N ILE A 143 8.70 0.23 12.73
CA ILE A 143 7.78 -0.62 11.98
C ILE A 143 6.36 -0.03 12.01
N LYS A 144 5.92 0.54 13.13
CA LYS A 144 4.63 1.26 13.20
C LYS A 144 4.62 2.53 12.34
N ALA A 145 5.75 3.25 12.29
CA ALA A 145 5.91 4.39 11.38
C ALA A 145 5.89 3.93 9.91
N LEU A 146 6.58 2.83 9.56
CA LEU A 146 6.52 2.22 8.23
C LEU A 146 5.08 1.84 7.86
N ALA A 147 4.36 1.22 8.80
CA ALA A 147 2.96 0.85 8.58
C ALA A 147 2.06 2.05 8.29
N SER A 148 2.37 3.22 8.86
CA SER A 148 1.60 4.46 8.62
C SER A 148 1.80 5.01 7.20
N ILE A 149 2.93 4.71 6.56
CA ILE A 149 3.22 5.10 5.17
C ILE A 149 2.98 3.96 4.15
N THR A 150 2.58 2.77 4.60
CA THR A 150 2.14 1.67 3.73
C THR A 150 0.69 1.89 3.27
N VAL A 151 0.44 1.72 1.98
CA VAL A 151 -0.88 1.95 1.36
C VAL A 151 -1.42 0.68 0.70
N LEU A 152 -2.75 0.55 0.71
CA LEU A 152 -3.48 -0.41 -0.11
C LEU A 152 -3.67 0.18 -1.50
N ILE A 153 -3.23 -0.52 -2.53
CA ILE A 153 -3.45 -0.15 -3.91
C ILE A 153 -4.70 -0.84 -4.42
N LYS A 154 -5.64 -0.07 -4.98
CA LYS A 154 -6.83 -0.58 -5.66
C LYS A 154 -6.74 -0.20 -7.13
N GLY A 155 -6.33 -1.17 -7.96
CA GLY A 155 -6.31 -1.03 -9.41
C GLY A 155 -7.70 -1.25 -10.01
N GLY A 156 -8.00 -0.54 -11.09
CA GLY A 156 -9.30 -0.63 -11.79
C GLY A 156 -9.21 -0.85 -13.30
N PHE A 157 -8.01 -0.89 -13.87
CA PHE A 157 -7.79 -1.02 -15.31
C PHE A 157 -6.49 -1.76 -15.59
N ILE A 158 -6.51 -2.60 -16.63
CA ILE A 158 -5.34 -3.32 -17.12
C ILE A 158 -4.96 -2.77 -18.49
N SER A 159 -3.74 -2.28 -18.63
CA SER A 159 -3.26 -1.65 -19.86
C SER A 159 -3.10 -2.65 -21.01
N LYS A 160 -3.44 -2.19 -22.22
CA LYS A 160 -3.13 -2.89 -23.47
C LYS A 160 -1.62 -2.92 -23.78
N GLY A 161 -0.86 -2.03 -23.14
CA GLY A 161 0.59 -1.92 -23.30
C GLY A 161 1.39 -2.94 -22.51
N ARG A 162 0.76 -3.72 -21.62
CA ARG A 162 1.44 -4.81 -20.90
C ARG A 162 2.06 -5.78 -21.90
N SER A 163 3.37 -6.00 -21.78
CA SER A 163 4.09 -7.03 -22.56
C SER A 163 3.40 -8.38 -22.41
N LYS A 164 3.52 -9.28 -23.39
CA LYS A 164 2.96 -10.64 -23.26
C LYS A 164 3.80 -11.53 -22.36
N GLU A 165 5.10 -11.31 -22.35
CA GLU A 165 6.10 -12.10 -21.62
C GLU A 165 7.08 -11.18 -20.89
N ASP A 166 7.66 -11.69 -19.80
CA ASP A 166 8.81 -11.08 -19.13
C ASP A 166 10.11 -11.37 -19.89
N LYS A 167 11.25 -10.94 -19.34
CA LYS A 167 12.55 -11.11 -20.02
C LYS A 167 13.00 -12.56 -20.11
N GLU A 168 12.54 -13.37 -19.17
CA GLU A 168 12.80 -14.80 -19.06
C GLU A 168 11.83 -15.62 -19.92
N GLY A 169 10.88 -14.98 -20.61
CA GLY A 169 9.89 -15.61 -21.48
C GLY A 169 8.68 -16.18 -20.74
N HIS A 170 8.50 -15.87 -19.46
CA HIS A 170 7.28 -16.25 -18.74
C HIS A 170 6.14 -15.31 -19.09
N PRO A 171 4.88 -15.76 -19.05
CA PRO A 171 3.73 -14.89 -19.25
C PRO A 171 3.78 -13.67 -18.31
N TYR A 172 3.76 -12.47 -18.89
CA TYR A 172 3.72 -11.25 -18.10
C TYR A 172 2.30 -11.04 -17.59
N HIS A 173 2.25 -10.64 -16.32
CA HIS A 173 1.07 -10.63 -15.51
C HIS A 173 -0.08 -9.79 -16.08
N LEU A 174 -1.29 -10.38 -16.15
CA LEU A 174 -2.54 -9.78 -16.67
C LEU A 174 -2.48 -9.25 -18.12
N SER A 175 -1.43 -9.55 -18.87
CA SER A 175 -1.29 -9.12 -20.27
C SER A 175 -2.46 -9.56 -21.16
N HIS A 176 -2.99 -10.76 -20.92
CA HIS A 176 -4.17 -11.31 -21.62
C HIS A 176 -5.49 -10.59 -21.28
N CYS A 177 -5.50 -9.74 -20.25
CA CYS A 177 -6.62 -8.90 -19.84
C CYS A 177 -6.48 -7.44 -20.33
N GLY A 178 -5.54 -7.15 -21.22
CA GLY A 178 -5.28 -5.78 -21.69
C GLY A 178 -6.52 -5.08 -22.24
N GLY A 179 -6.77 -3.86 -21.77
CA GLY A 179 -7.92 -3.03 -22.12
C GLY A 179 -9.20 -3.32 -21.35
N THR A 180 -9.15 -4.15 -20.31
CA THR A 180 -10.31 -4.49 -19.47
C THR A 180 -10.27 -3.80 -18.12
N SER A 181 -11.44 -3.59 -17.52
CA SER A 181 -11.58 -3.13 -16.14
C SER A 181 -11.66 -4.34 -15.22
N ILE A 182 -10.54 -4.71 -14.61
CA ILE A 182 -10.45 -5.76 -13.61
C ILE A 182 -10.00 -5.13 -12.30
N SER A 183 -10.69 -5.47 -11.20
CA SER A 183 -10.31 -4.99 -9.88
C SER A 183 -9.13 -5.78 -9.35
N SER A 184 -7.99 -5.11 -9.16
CA SER A 184 -6.78 -5.69 -8.59
C SER A 184 -6.41 -5.05 -7.26
N ARG A 185 -5.64 -5.76 -6.44
CA ARG A 185 -5.11 -5.25 -5.17
C ARG A 185 -3.61 -5.53 -5.04
N GLY A 186 -2.91 -4.55 -4.51
CA GLY A 186 -1.49 -4.65 -4.16
C GLY A 186 -1.17 -3.75 -2.97
N THR A 187 0.11 -3.65 -2.65
CA THR A 187 0.62 -2.79 -1.60
C THR A 187 1.61 -1.78 -2.18
N GLY A 188 1.70 -0.59 -1.59
CA GLY A 188 2.77 0.37 -1.87
C GLY A 188 3.28 1.07 -0.60
N LYS A 189 4.30 1.91 -0.77
CA LYS A 189 4.88 2.75 0.29
C LYS A 189 4.91 4.21 -0.19
N LEU A 190 4.51 5.15 0.65
CA LEU A 190 4.74 6.58 0.39
C LEU A 190 6.22 6.90 0.54
N THR A 191 6.77 7.69 -0.38
CA THR A 191 8.20 8.04 -0.37
C THR A 191 8.44 9.54 -0.49
N HIS A 192 8.12 10.14 -1.64
CA HIS A 192 8.48 11.52 -1.93
C HIS A 192 7.29 12.45 -1.93
N ILE A 193 7.57 13.71 -1.58
CA ILE A 193 6.62 14.80 -1.63
C ILE A 193 7.26 15.99 -2.32
N ARG A 194 6.48 16.66 -3.17
CA ARG A 194 6.82 17.97 -3.70
C ARG A 194 5.58 18.83 -3.79
N ILE A 195 5.74 20.10 -3.45
CA ILE A 195 4.73 21.14 -3.68
C ILE A 195 5.24 21.96 -4.85
N ASN A 196 4.52 21.91 -5.97
CA ASN A 196 4.73 22.82 -7.09
C ASN A 196 4.05 24.15 -6.76
N LYS A 197 4.76 25.22 -7.04
CA LYS A 197 4.28 26.60 -6.95
C LYS A 197 3.96 27.13 -8.34
N GLU A 198 3.29 28.26 -8.38
CA GLU A 198 3.03 28.98 -9.64
C GLU A 198 4.31 29.22 -10.46
N GLU A 199 5.43 29.49 -9.79
CA GLU A 199 6.72 29.75 -10.43
C GLU A 199 7.35 28.51 -11.08
N ASP A 200 6.96 27.30 -10.68
CA ASP A 200 7.45 26.05 -11.28
C ASP A 200 6.86 25.82 -12.70
N ASP A 201 5.84 26.61 -13.09
CA ASP A 201 5.11 26.53 -14.36
C ASP A 201 4.65 25.10 -14.73
N LYS A 202 4.32 24.31 -13.70
CA LYS A 202 3.93 22.91 -13.85
C LYS A 202 2.45 22.70 -13.54
N GLU A 203 1.67 22.39 -14.55
CA GLU A 203 0.24 22.11 -14.41
C GLU A 203 -0.01 20.79 -13.66
N CYS A 204 -1.09 20.77 -12.87
CA CYS A 204 -1.51 19.59 -12.14
C CYS A 204 -2.00 18.48 -13.09
N PRO A 205 -1.44 17.25 -13.00
CA PRO A 205 -1.78 16.14 -13.89
C PRO A 205 -3.07 15.41 -13.48
N CYS A 206 -3.77 15.85 -12.43
CA CYS A 206 -5.02 15.23 -11.99
C CYS A 206 -6.10 15.36 -13.07
N ARG A 207 -7.07 14.45 -13.04
CA ARG A 207 -8.16 14.41 -14.02
C ARG A 207 -8.91 15.74 -14.09
N ASP A 208 -9.32 16.27 -12.93
CA ASP A 208 -10.10 17.51 -12.85
C ASP A 208 -9.36 18.72 -13.40
N CYS A 209 -8.03 18.78 -13.25
CA CYS A 209 -7.23 19.88 -13.79
C CYS A 209 -7.00 19.73 -15.30
N LYS A 210 -6.82 18.51 -15.82
CA LYS A 210 -6.67 18.24 -17.25
C LYS A 210 -7.92 18.61 -18.06
N GLU A 211 -9.10 18.50 -17.45
CA GLU A 211 -10.37 18.84 -18.11
C GLU A 211 -10.68 20.35 -18.09
N LYS A 212 -9.94 21.16 -17.31
CA LYS A 212 -10.14 22.62 -17.19
C LYS A 212 -9.33 23.37 -18.24
N SER A 213 -9.86 24.51 -18.71
CA SER A 213 -9.14 25.44 -19.59
C SER A 213 -7.98 26.16 -18.90
N THR A 214 -7.98 26.20 -17.56
CA THR A 214 -6.93 26.77 -16.72
C THR A 214 -6.58 25.79 -15.60
N PRO A 215 -5.65 24.86 -15.85
CA PRO A 215 -5.18 23.92 -14.83
C PRO A 215 -4.54 24.65 -13.65
N LEU A 216 -4.64 24.06 -12.45
CA LEU A 216 -3.96 24.60 -11.27
C LEU A 216 -2.45 24.37 -11.40
N LYS A 217 -1.65 25.41 -11.17
CA LYS A 217 -0.18 25.35 -11.15
C LYS A 217 0.41 25.25 -9.75
N THR A 218 -0.33 25.70 -8.74
CA THR A 218 -0.02 25.43 -7.33
C THR A 218 -0.71 24.15 -6.87
N TRP A 219 0.05 23.08 -6.64
CA TRP A 219 -0.44 21.77 -6.21
C TRP A 219 0.69 20.94 -5.58
N GLY A 220 0.36 20.02 -4.69
CA GLY A 220 1.31 19.05 -4.13
C GLY A 220 1.12 17.66 -4.69
N PHE A 221 2.07 16.77 -4.49
CA PHE A 221 1.86 15.35 -4.73
C PHE A 221 2.57 14.47 -3.71
N LEU A 222 2.01 13.28 -3.53
CA LEU A 222 2.67 12.16 -2.87
C LEU A 222 3.09 11.17 -3.96
N SER A 223 4.30 10.63 -3.87
CA SER A 223 4.72 9.49 -4.68
C SER A 223 4.46 8.19 -3.93
N VAL A 224 3.79 7.24 -4.58
CA VAL A 224 3.63 5.86 -4.09
C VAL A 224 4.61 4.96 -4.84
N PHE A 225 5.53 4.37 -4.11
CA PHE A 225 6.43 3.35 -4.61
C PHE A 225 5.76 1.97 -4.55
N THR A 226 5.78 1.20 -5.65
CA THR A 226 5.25 -0.16 -5.72
C THR A 226 5.94 -0.96 -6.83
N ALA A 227 5.50 -2.20 -7.06
CA ALA A 227 6.01 -3.04 -8.13
C ALA A 227 5.36 -2.68 -9.48
N LYS A 228 6.11 -2.76 -10.58
CA LYS A 228 5.61 -2.40 -11.91
C LYS A 228 4.51 -3.34 -12.40
N HIS A 229 4.56 -4.62 -12.03
CA HIS A 229 3.47 -5.53 -12.34
C HIS A 229 2.15 -5.16 -11.62
N VAL A 230 2.20 -4.43 -10.51
CA VAL A 230 1.03 -3.92 -9.78
C VAL A 230 0.42 -2.71 -10.51
N ILE A 231 1.25 -1.73 -10.88
CA ILE A 231 0.87 -0.58 -11.72
C ILE A 231 1.86 -0.44 -12.88
N PHE A 232 1.41 -0.74 -14.10
CA PHE A 232 2.29 -0.92 -15.24
C PHE A 232 2.69 0.39 -15.94
N ASP A 233 1.72 1.26 -16.20
CA ASP A 233 1.88 2.50 -16.95
C ASP A 233 0.91 3.60 -16.48
N ASP A 234 0.95 4.75 -17.16
CA ASP A 234 0.12 5.92 -16.84
C ASP A 234 -1.38 5.63 -16.88
N SER A 235 -1.83 4.73 -17.76
CA SER A 235 -3.26 4.42 -17.90
C SER A 235 -3.78 3.63 -16.70
N GLU A 236 -2.95 2.74 -16.14
CA GLU A 236 -3.29 2.03 -14.91
C GLU A 236 -3.15 2.93 -13.69
N ALA A 237 -2.11 3.77 -13.65
CA ALA A 237 -1.90 4.75 -12.58
C ALA A 237 -3.09 5.72 -12.47
N ALA A 238 -3.58 6.25 -13.59
CA ALA A 238 -4.73 7.16 -13.63
C ALA A 238 -6.06 6.47 -13.23
N ALA A 239 -6.13 5.14 -13.29
CA ALA A 239 -7.29 4.35 -12.90
C ALA A 239 -7.17 3.75 -11.49
N ALA A 240 -6.06 4.01 -10.79
CA ALA A 240 -5.78 3.45 -9.48
C ALA A 240 -6.10 4.43 -8.36
N THR A 241 -6.51 3.88 -7.22
CA THR A 241 -6.63 4.61 -5.96
C THR A 241 -5.77 3.97 -4.89
N PHE A 242 -5.35 4.78 -3.93
CA PHE A 242 -4.42 4.41 -2.87
C PHE A 242 -5.06 4.76 -1.54
N GLU A 243 -5.29 3.75 -0.70
CA GLU A 243 -5.90 3.92 0.61
C GLU A 243 -4.82 3.91 1.69
N MET A 244 -4.70 5.05 2.36
CA MET A 244 -3.87 5.26 3.53
C MET A 244 -4.70 4.97 4.78
N ASN A 245 -4.11 4.21 5.70
CA ASN A 245 -4.67 3.95 7.03
C ASN A 245 -3.55 4.19 8.05
N TYR A 246 -3.62 5.29 8.79
CA TYR A 246 -2.55 5.73 9.71
C TYR A 246 -3.14 6.27 11.02
N GLU A 247 -2.33 6.28 12.07
CA GLU A 247 -2.72 6.82 13.37
C GLU A 247 -2.31 8.29 13.48
N LEU A 248 -3.24 9.15 13.89
CA LEU A 248 -2.97 10.56 14.16
C LEU A 248 -3.70 10.97 15.44
N GLY A 249 -2.95 11.44 16.44
CA GLY A 249 -3.54 11.87 17.71
C GLY A 249 -4.25 10.76 18.52
N GLY A 250 -3.97 9.49 18.23
CA GLY A 250 -4.65 8.34 18.86
C GLY A 250 -5.92 7.89 18.13
N GLU A 251 -6.24 8.49 16.98
CA GLU A 251 -7.34 8.07 16.12
C GLU A 251 -6.81 7.46 14.82
N THR A 252 -7.46 6.39 14.36
CA THR A 252 -7.22 5.81 13.04
C THR A 252 -7.85 6.69 11.96
N VAL A 253 -7.03 7.22 11.06
CA VAL A 253 -7.45 8.03 9.92
C VAL A 253 -7.32 7.21 8.64
N THR A 254 -8.42 7.15 7.87
CA THR A 254 -8.45 6.59 6.52
C THR A 254 -8.55 7.70 5.49
N LYS A 255 -7.63 7.73 4.51
CA LYS A 255 -7.65 8.68 3.40
C LYS A 255 -7.40 7.94 2.09
N THR A 256 -8.24 8.20 1.08
CA THR A 256 -8.02 7.73 -0.28
C THR A 256 -7.44 8.86 -1.12
N ILE A 257 -6.39 8.57 -1.88
CA ILE A 257 -5.80 9.45 -2.88
C ILE A 257 -5.83 8.77 -4.26
N GLU A 258 -5.90 9.56 -5.32
CA GLU A 258 -5.97 9.08 -6.70
C GLU A 258 -4.60 9.18 -7.38
N GLY A 259 -4.28 8.19 -8.22
CA GLY A 259 -3.10 8.25 -9.08
C GLY A 259 -3.35 9.06 -10.34
N ALA A 260 -2.27 9.57 -10.95
CA ALA A 260 -2.35 10.31 -12.21
C ALA A 260 -1.45 9.77 -13.32
N CYS A 261 -0.19 9.45 -13.00
CA CYS A 261 0.80 8.95 -13.94
C CYS A 261 2.00 8.35 -13.19
N LEU A 262 2.89 7.67 -13.91
CA LEU A 262 4.18 7.27 -13.39
C LEU A 262 5.15 8.45 -13.38
N GLU A 263 5.92 8.58 -12.32
CA GLU A 263 7.09 9.48 -12.24
C GLU A 263 8.28 8.84 -12.93
N ASP A 264 8.53 7.57 -12.60
CA ASP A 264 9.53 6.71 -13.21
C ASP A 264 9.21 5.24 -12.95
N SER A 265 9.91 4.36 -13.65
CA SER A 265 9.79 2.92 -13.46
C SER A 265 10.99 2.18 -14.05
N GLY A 266 11.24 0.98 -13.53
CA GLY A 266 12.17 0.02 -14.10
C GLY A 266 11.44 -1.27 -14.43
N THR A 267 11.30 -1.59 -15.72
CA THR A 267 10.69 -2.87 -16.15
C THR A 267 11.51 -4.06 -15.68
N ASP A 268 12.82 -3.97 -15.84
CA ASP A 268 13.78 -5.04 -15.52
C ASP A 268 13.89 -5.33 -14.03
N THR A 269 13.65 -4.29 -13.24
CA THR A 269 13.78 -4.31 -11.78
C THR A 269 12.41 -4.33 -11.10
N ASP A 270 11.33 -4.40 -11.89
CA ASP A 270 9.93 -4.51 -11.50
C ASP A 270 9.49 -3.50 -10.43
N TRP A 271 9.72 -2.21 -10.69
CA TRP A 271 9.25 -1.13 -9.81
C TRP A 271 8.74 0.07 -10.57
N CYS A 272 7.90 0.85 -9.89
CA CYS A 272 7.45 2.15 -10.37
C CYS A 272 7.16 3.10 -9.20
N ARG A 273 7.17 4.41 -9.49
CA ARG A 273 6.62 5.44 -8.61
C ARG A 273 5.41 6.07 -9.29
N VAL A 274 4.29 6.09 -8.58
CA VAL A 274 3.04 6.70 -9.04
C VAL A 274 2.88 8.07 -8.41
N VAL A 275 2.65 9.09 -9.24
CA VAL A 275 2.32 10.44 -8.80
C VAL A 275 0.85 10.50 -8.40
N CYS A 276 0.59 10.89 -7.15
CA CYS A 276 -0.75 11.12 -6.61
C CYS A 276 -0.93 12.63 -6.33
N PRO A 277 -1.52 13.40 -7.28
CA PRO A 277 -1.68 14.85 -7.15
C PRO A 277 -2.72 15.22 -6.10
N LEU A 278 -2.46 16.30 -5.36
CA LEU A 278 -3.27 16.80 -4.26
C LEU A 278 -3.33 18.34 -4.28
N HIS A 279 -4.51 18.88 -4.03
CA HIS A 279 -4.70 20.33 -3.86
C HIS A 279 -4.75 20.76 -2.38
N ASP A 280 -4.93 19.81 -1.46
CA ASP A 280 -4.85 20.06 -0.01
C ASP A 280 -3.39 20.09 0.44
N ILE A 281 -2.79 21.29 0.40
CA ILE A 281 -1.38 21.50 0.72
C ILE A 281 -1.08 21.25 2.21
N GLU A 282 -2.04 21.51 3.10
CA GLU A 282 -1.85 21.24 4.53
C GLU A 282 -1.82 19.74 4.80
N PHE A 283 -2.67 18.95 4.14
CA PHE A 283 -2.60 17.50 4.18
C PHE A 283 -1.26 16.98 3.64
N VAL A 284 -0.77 17.53 2.52
CA VAL A 284 0.56 17.18 1.97
C VAL A 284 1.66 17.43 2.99
N ARG A 285 1.67 18.59 3.65
CA ARG A 285 2.64 18.94 4.71
C ARG A 285 2.54 18.06 5.94
N LEU A 286 1.32 17.63 6.30
CA LEU A 286 1.08 16.72 7.41
C LEU A 286 1.71 15.35 7.13
N VAL A 287 1.43 14.77 5.95
CA VAL A 287 1.97 13.46 5.55
C VAL A 287 3.50 13.51 5.53
N ASP A 288 4.07 14.58 4.97
CA ASP A 288 5.52 14.79 4.93
C ASP A 288 6.15 14.75 6.32
N LYS A 289 5.73 15.68 7.18
CA LYS A 289 6.39 15.89 8.48
C LYS A 289 6.06 14.80 9.49
N GLN A 290 4.81 14.35 9.52
CA GLN A 290 4.34 13.47 10.60
C GLN A 290 4.48 11.98 10.26
N LEU A 291 4.47 11.60 8.97
CA LEU A 291 4.51 10.19 8.57
C LEU A 291 5.86 9.85 7.92
N ILE A 292 6.25 10.53 6.84
CA ILE A 292 7.44 10.19 6.05
C ILE A 292 8.72 10.55 6.80
N VAL A 293 8.92 11.82 7.14
CA VAL A 293 10.12 12.30 7.85
C VAL A 293 10.28 11.59 9.20
N ARG A 294 9.15 11.34 9.91
CA ARG A 294 9.16 10.55 11.14
C ARG A 294 9.74 9.15 10.91
N TYR A 295 9.25 8.41 9.91
CA TYR A 295 9.79 7.09 9.59
C TYR A 295 11.28 7.16 9.24
N GLU A 296 11.70 8.12 8.42
CA GLU A 296 13.08 8.29 7.99
C GLU A 296 14.04 8.58 9.15
N ASP A 297 13.68 9.49 10.06
CA ASP A 297 14.48 9.82 11.24
C ASP A 297 14.64 8.60 12.17
N MET A 298 13.57 7.84 12.35
CA MET A 298 13.61 6.61 13.14
C MET A 298 14.46 5.53 12.47
N HIS A 299 14.35 5.35 11.16
CA HIS A 299 15.19 4.43 10.39
C HIS A 299 16.68 4.81 10.48
N ARG A 300 17.00 6.11 10.44
CA ARG A 300 18.37 6.61 10.63
C ARG A 300 18.94 6.21 11.99
N GLU A 301 18.13 6.33 13.04
CA GLU A 301 18.55 5.97 14.39
C GLU A 301 18.67 4.44 14.57
N VAL A 302 17.76 3.66 13.99
CA VAL A 302 17.90 2.19 13.91
C VAL A 302 19.21 1.82 13.23
N PHE A 303 19.51 2.41 12.08
CA PHE A 303 20.74 2.15 11.35
C PHE A 303 21.96 2.44 12.22
N ARG A 304 22.01 3.61 12.87
CA ARG A 304 23.12 3.99 13.74
C ARG A 304 23.37 2.97 14.86
N ARG A 305 22.30 2.40 15.42
CA ARG A 305 22.37 1.47 16.56
C ARG A 305 22.65 0.02 16.16
N TYR A 306 21.96 -0.49 15.14
CA TYR A 306 21.91 -1.92 14.85
C TYR A 306 22.61 -2.34 13.56
N TYR A 307 23.14 -1.40 12.75
CA TYR A 307 23.75 -1.74 11.47
C TYR A 307 24.89 -2.78 11.58
N LYS A 308 25.68 -2.73 12.66
CA LYS A 308 26.81 -3.66 12.85
C LYS A 308 26.38 -5.09 13.17
N SER A 309 25.22 -5.27 13.80
CA SER A 309 24.66 -6.56 14.22
C SER A 309 23.48 -7.02 13.36
N ARG A 310 23.20 -6.31 12.26
CA ARG A 310 22.03 -6.57 11.41
C ARG A 310 22.00 -7.98 10.82
N ASP A 311 23.18 -8.54 10.56
CA ASP A 311 23.35 -9.83 9.90
C ASP A 311 23.33 -10.99 10.92
N ASP A 312 23.25 -10.71 12.23
CA ASP A 312 23.18 -11.72 13.29
C ASP A 312 21.78 -12.37 13.31
N GLU A 313 20.74 -11.55 13.46
CA GLU A 313 19.33 -12.01 13.42
C GLU A 313 18.73 -12.03 12.02
N LYS A 314 19.34 -11.30 11.07
CA LYS A 314 18.89 -11.20 9.68
C LYS A 314 17.42 -10.80 9.54
N MET A 315 16.91 -10.00 10.47
CA MET A 315 15.48 -9.70 10.57
C MET A 315 14.96 -9.05 9.28
N VAL A 316 13.80 -9.53 8.85
CA VAL A 316 13.00 -8.99 7.75
C VAL A 316 11.61 -8.72 8.27
N VAL A 317 11.08 -7.53 8.00
CA VAL A 317 9.69 -7.19 8.31
C VAL A 317 9.02 -6.71 7.04
N ILE A 318 7.82 -7.20 6.77
CA ILE A 318 7.00 -6.76 5.63
C ILE A 318 5.71 -6.20 6.19
N VAL A 319 5.35 -5.01 5.75
CA VAL A 319 4.05 -4.42 6.05
C VAL A 319 3.23 -4.42 4.77
N SER A 320 2.12 -5.15 4.75
CA SER A 320 1.36 -5.36 3.51
C SER A 320 -0.13 -5.49 3.71
N HIS A 321 -0.85 -5.63 2.59
CA HIS A 321 -2.27 -5.94 2.55
C HIS A 321 -2.49 -7.33 1.92
N PRO A 322 -2.36 -8.43 2.69
CA PRO A 322 -2.53 -9.78 2.16
C PRO A 322 -3.91 -9.94 1.52
N HIS A 323 -3.95 -10.39 0.26
CA HIS A 323 -5.19 -10.46 -0.55
C HIS A 323 -5.95 -9.12 -0.64
N GLY A 324 -5.27 -7.98 -0.51
CA GLY A 324 -5.92 -6.67 -0.50
C GLY A 324 -6.84 -6.42 0.70
N CYS A 325 -6.71 -7.22 1.76
CA CYS A 325 -7.46 -7.08 2.99
C CYS A 325 -6.80 -6.05 3.94
N LYS A 326 -7.19 -6.06 5.22
CA LYS A 326 -6.61 -5.19 6.25
C LYS A 326 -5.08 -5.32 6.31
N LYS A 327 -4.44 -4.21 6.67
CA LYS A 327 -2.98 -4.10 6.78
C LYS A 327 -2.45 -5.05 7.85
N GLN A 328 -1.41 -5.79 7.51
CA GLN A 328 -0.78 -6.78 8.39
C GLN A 328 0.75 -6.67 8.31
N ILE A 329 1.40 -7.18 9.35
CA ILE A 329 2.86 -7.21 9.51
C ILE A 329 3.28 -8.68 9.54
N SER A 330 4.25 -9.06 8.72
CA SER A 330 4.92 -10.35 8.83
C SER A 330 6.37 -10.14 9.24
N VAL A 331 6.84 -10.92 10.21
CA VAL A 331 8.22 -10.88 10.69
C VAL A 331 8.88 -12.20 10.31
N GLY A 332 10.11 -12.12 9.78
CA GLY A 332 10.91 -13.27 9.44
C GLY A 332 12.39 -12.92 9.41
N ARG A 333 13.15 -13.72 8.67
CA ARG A 333 14.58 -13.52 8.43
C ARG A 333 14.94 -13.71 6.97
N TRP A 334 15.95 -12.99 6.48
CA TRP A 334 16.52 -13.26 5.18
C TRP A 334 17.46 -14.46 5.24
N VAL A 335 17.46 -15.26 4.17
CA VAL A 335 18.19 -16.52 4.03
C VAL A 335 19.36 -16.34 3.08
N GLU A 336 19.10 -15.76 1.91
CA GLU A 336 20.08 -15.52 0.86
C GLU A 336 20.13 -14.03 0.50
N ARG A 337 21.32 -13.59 0.10
CA ARG A 337 21.60 -12.22 -0.32
C ARG A 337 22.48 -12.24 -1.57
N GLU A 338 21.92 -11.83 -2.70
CA GLU A 338 22.63 -11.76 -3.98
C GLU A 338 22.83 -10.30 -4.38
N MET A 339 24.06 -9.92 -4.76
CA MET A 339 24.34 -8.59 -5.30
C MET A 339 24.24 -8.66 -6.83
N THR A 340 23.26 -7.96 -7.41
CA THR A 340 22.86 -8.14 -8.81
C THR A 340 23.42 -7.07 -9.74
N LEU A 341 23.59 -5.83 -9.29
CA LEU A 341 24.19 -4.75 -10.09
C LEU A 341 24.86 -3.70 -9.19
N GLN A 342 26.05 -3.27 -9.60
CA GLN A 342 26.74 -2.12 -9.02
C GLN A 342 26.91 -1.07 -10.13
N ALA A 343 26.13 0.01 -10.08
CA ALA A 343 26.25 1.12 -11.02
C ALA A 343 26.44 2.42 -10.24
N PHE A 344 27.56 3.10 -10.48
CA PHE A 344 27.84 4.49 -10.10
C PHE A 344 27.16 4.96 -8.79
N PHE A 345 27.41 4.30 -7.65
CA PHE A 345 26.86 4.56 -6.29
C PHE A 345 25.62 3.78 -5.84
N GLN A 346 24.99 2.95 -6.67
CA GLN A 346 23.86 2.10 -6.28
C GLN A 346 24.21 0.61 -6.34
N THR A 347 23.89 -0.12 -5.27
CA THR A 347 24.07 -1.56 -5.17
C THR A 347 22.71 -2.25 -5.09
N TRP A 348 22.28 -2.85 -6.19
CA TRP A 348 21.09 -3.68 -6.22
C TRP A 348 21.39 -4.99 -5.51
N THR A 349 20.60 -5.28 -4.48
CA THR A 349 20.69 -6.53 -3.72
C THR A 349 19.33 -7.20 -3.76
N LYS A 350 19.33 -8.50 -4.02
CA LYS A 350 18.18 -9.38 -3.94
C LYS A 350 18.27 -10.19 -2.66
N TYR A 351 17.16 -10.20 -1.91
CA TYR A 351 17.04 -10.98 -0.67
C TYR A 351 15.96 -12.03 -0.83
N THR A 352 16.28 -13.27 -0.47
CA THR A 352 15.30 -14.34 -0.21
C THR A 352 15.01 -14.35 1.29
N TYR A 353 13.74 -14.49 1.71
CA TYR A 353 13.36 -14.42 3.12
C TYR A 353 12.19 -15.33 3.49
N THR A 354 12.02 -15.51 4.79
CA THR A 354 10.99 -16.36 5.41
C THR A 354 9.73 -15.59 5.83
N ALA A 355 9.75 -14.25 5.80
CA ALA A 355 8.57 -13.45 6.09
C ALA A 355 7.42 -13.77 5.13
N SER A 356 6.21 -13.97 5.67
CA SER A 356 5.03 -14.41 4.92
C SER A 356 4.55 -13.39 3.89
N THR A 357 4.20 -13.88 2.70
CA THR A 357 3.70 -13.05 1.58
C THR A 357 2.57 -13.75 0.82
N CYS A 358 1.62 -12.99 0.29
CA CYS A 358 0.47 -13.47 -0.50
C CYS A 358 0.24 -12.55 -1.71
N CYS A 359 -0.70 -12.87 -2.62
CA CYS A 359 -0.93 -12.10 -3.85
C CYS A 359 -1.20 -10.59 -3.64
N GLY A 360 -1.71 -10.18 -2.48
CA GLY A 360 -1.89 -8.75 -2.14
C GLY A 360 -0.65 -8.07 -1.54
N SER A 361 0.38 -8.84 -1.18
CA SER A 361 1.65 -8.32 -0.62
C SER A 361 2.58 -7.73 -1.68
N SER A 362 2.30 -7.91 -2.96
CA SER A 362 3.17 -7.40 -4.01
C SER A 362 3.31 -5.89 -3.96
N GLY A 363 4.54 -5.41 -4.14
CA GLY A 363 4.90 -4.00 -3.97
C GLY A 363 5.00 -3.49 -2.51
N ALA A 364 4.76 -4.36 -1.52
CA ALA A 364 4.89 -3.99 -0.10
C ALA A 364 6.33 -3.59 0.28
N PRO A 365 6.51 -2.62 1.19
CA PRO A 365 7.83 -2.32 1.73
C PRO A 365 8.39 -3.51 2.50
N VAL A 366 9.65 -3.84 2.21
CA VAL A 366 10.45 -4.82 2.94
C VAL A 366 11.48 -4.09 3.78
N TYR A 367 11.31 -4.17 5.09
CA TYR A 367 12.19 -3.56 6.06
C TYR A 367 13.30 -4.51 6.48
N ILE A 368 14.53 -4.07 6.26
CA ILE A 368 15.77 -4.68 6.74
C ILE A 368 16.61 -3.54 7.30
N VAL A 369 17.32 -3.76 8.41
CA VAL A 369 18.26 -2.76 8.95
C VAL A 369 19.37 -2.55 7.92
N LYS A 370 19.41 -1.38 7.26
CA LYS A 370 20.31 -1.13 6.12
C LYS A 370 20.71 0.35 6.04
N PRO A 371 21.76 0.71 5.26
CA PRO A 371 22.11 2.11 5.03
C PRO A 371 20.98 2.85 4.33
N TRP A 372 20.76 4.11 4.70
CA TRP A 372 19.73 4.96 4.08
C TRP A 372 19.88 5.00 2.56
N PHE A 373 21.08 5.13 2.01
CA PHE A 373 21.32 5.30 0.56
C PHE A 373 21.31 3.98 -0.25
N SER A 374 20.60 2.95 0.19
CA SER A 374 20.64 1.62 -0.45
C SER A 374 19.33 1.24 -1.16
N ASN A 375 19.42 0.91 -2.45
CA ASN A 375 18.30 0.46 -3.28
C ASN A 375 18.32 -1.06 -3.43
N HIS A 376 17.21 -1.74 -3.14
CA HIS A 376 17.15 -3.20 -3.17
C HIS A 376 15.85 -3.70 -3.78
N SER A 377 15.94 -4.72 -4.64
CA SER A 377 14.76 -5.46 -5.11
C SER A 377 14.57 -6.66 -4.20
N HIS A 378 13.38 -6.92 -3.68
CA HIS A 378 13.14 -7.99 -2.71
C HIS A 378 12.27 -9.09 -3.33
N TRP A 379 12.70 -10.34 -3.21
CA TRP A 379 12.03 -11.49 -3.81
C TRP A 379 11.78 -12.52 -2.69
N GLY A 380 10.53 -12.67 -2.27
CA GLY A 380 10.14 -13.62 -1.24
C GLY A 380 9.78 -14.99 -1.82
N SER A 381 10.23 -16.07 -1.20
CA SER A 381 9.59 -17.38 -1.35
C SER A 381 9.50 -18.02 0.02
N HIS A 382 8.28 -18.18 0.52
CA HIS A 382 8.02 -18.95 1.73
C HIS A 382 8.01 -20.42 1.32
N ASP A 383 9.16 -21.11 1.43
CA ASP A 383 9.35 -22.58 1.49
C ASP A 383 10.27 -23.25 0.44
N GLY A 384 10.92 -22.51 -0.47
CA GLY A 384 11.76 -23.17 -1.48
C GLY A 384 10.98 -24.03 -2.49
N THR A 385 9.65 -24.04 -2.40
CA THR A 385 8.81 -24.33 -3.56
C THR A 385 8.87 -23.11 -4.47
N ASN A 386 8.80 -23.33 -5.78
CA ASN A 386 8.92 -22.28 -6.82
C ASN A 386 7.76 -21.27 -6.84
N LYS A 387 7.08 -20.99 -5.71
CA LYS A 387 6.01 -20.01 -5.56
C LYS A 387 6.57 -18.64 -5.14
N THR A 388 7.36 -18.04 -6.02
CA THR A 388 7.96 -16.71 -5.82
C THR A 388 6.89 -15.63 -5.66
N ASN A 389 7.05 -14.74 -4.68
CA ASN A 389 6.32 -13.47 -4.55
C ASN A 389 7.30 -12.31 -4.64
N PHE A 390 6.96 -11.31 -5.44
CA PHE A 390 7.69 -10.05 -5.51
C PHE A 390 7.11 -9.08 -4.46
N SER A 391 7.41 -9.28 -3.18
CA SER A 391 7.08 -8.28 -2.18
C SER A 391 8.19 -7.24 -2.15
N GLY A 392 7.95 -6.12 -2.82
CA GLY A 392 8.72 -4.89 -2.71
C GLY A 392 9.96 -4.80 -3.59
N VAL A 393 10.10 -3.64 -4.22
CA VAL A 393 11.42 -3.01 -4.40
C VAL A 393 11.46 -1.89 -3.37
N HIS A 394 12.62 -1.60 -2.81
CA HIS A 394 12.78 -0.52 -1.85
C HIS A 394 13.80 0.46 -2.42
N PHE A 395 13.31 1.68 -2.67
CA PHE A 395 14.10 2.85 -3.07
C PHE A 395 13.97 3.88 -1.94
N ASP A 396 15.10 4.39 -1.46
CA ASP A 396 15.16 5.50 -0.50
C ASP A 396 15.77 6.72 -1.19
#